data_AF-A0AAW2N3G8-F1
#
_entry.id   AF-A0AAW2N3G8-F1
#
_cell.length_a   1.000
_cell.length_b   1.000
_cell.length_c   1.000
_cell.angle_alpha   90.00
_cell.angle_beta   90.00
_cell.angle_gamma   90.00
#
_symmetry.space_group_name_H-M   'P 1'
#
loop_
_entity.id
_entity.type
_entity.pdbx_description
1 polymer ?
#
loop_
_entity_poly.entity_id
_entity_poly.type
_entity_poly.pdbx_seq_one_letter_code
_entity_poly.pdbx_strand_id
1 'polypeptide(L)'
;MIDGELYKRGFSQPFLKCLTPEEGNYVLREIHEGICGNHLGGKALAGKSLRQGFYWPTMLGDAHEVVKRCRACQEHANVNHQPAALMRPLESPCPFDQWGIDLVGPLPQATGQRKFLIVAVDYFTKWVEAEPLAKISEKEVIKFLWRNIVCRFGIPRAIISTMELNSRATNSRNGAKD
;
A
#
# COMPACT_ATOMS: atom_id res chain seq x y z
N MET A 1 12.91 -22.61 -42.87
CA MET A 1 13.14 -21.22 -43.29
C MET A 1 12.20 -20.96 -44.44
N ILE A 2 11.41 -19.89 -44.39
CA ILE A 2 10.47 -19.48 -45.45
C ILE A 2 10.83 -18.02 -45.75
N ASP A 3 11.14 -17.70 -47.01
CA ASP A 3 11.54 -16.35 -47.45
C ASP A 3 12.67 -15.71 -46.63
N GLY A 4 13.66 -16.51 -46.21
CA GLY A 4 14.79 -16.04 -45.40
C GLY A 4 14.49 -15.90 -43.90
N GLU A 5 13.26 -16.15 -43.47
CA GLU A 5 12.87 -16.08 -42.06
C GLU A 5 12.82 -17.46 -41.40
N LEU A 6 13.22 -17.50 -40.13
CA LEU A 6 13.19 -18.71 -39.31
C LEU A 6 11.82 -18.88 -38.66
N TYR A 7 11.33 -20.12 -38.66
CA TYR A 7 10.06 -20.47 -38.04
C TYR A 7 10.20 -21.71 -37.18
N LYS A 8 9.58 -21.69 -36.00
CA LYS A 8 9.45 -22.85 -35.10
C LYS A 8 8.10 -23.52 -35.32
N ARG A 9 8.11 -24.84 -35.49
CA ARG A 9 6.89 -25.64 -35.58
C ARG A 9 6.29 -25.81 -34.18
N GLY A 10 5.06 -25.36 -33.99
CA GLY A 10 4.29 -25.60 -32.76
C GLY A 10 3.65 -27.00 -32.75
N PHE A 11 3.24 -27.45 -31.56
CA PHE A 11 2.60 -28.77 -31.38
C PHE A 11 1.17 -28.83 -31.97
N SER A 12 0.43 -27.71 -31.96
CA SER A 12 -0.98 -27.66 -32.38
C SER A 12 -1.38 -26.44 -33.22
N GLN A 13 -0.43 -25.61 -33.68
CA GLN A 13 -0.71 -24.29 -34.28
C GLN A 13 0.33 -23.85 -35.33
N PRO A 14 0.03 -22.81 -36.16
CA PRO A 14 0.85 -22.40 -37.30
C PRO A 14 2.30 -22.05 -36.93
N PHE A 15 3.16 -22.00 -37.94
CA PHE A 15 4.57 -21.68 -37.80
C PHE A 15 4.77 -20.39 -37.00
N LEU A 16 5.53 -20.48 -35.90
CA LEU A 16 5.88 -19.33 -35.06
C LEU A 16 7.11 -18.65 -35.65
N LYS A 17 7.03 -17.37 -35.99
CA LYS A 17 8.17 -16.58 -36.47
C LYS A 17 9.21 -16.48 -35.36
N CYS A 18 10.42 -16.95 -35.65
CA CYS A 18 11.56 -16.81 -34.75
C CYS A 18 12.07 -15.38 -34.83
N LEU A 19 12.12 -14.70 -33.69
CA LEU A 19 12.62 -13.34 -33.58
C LEU A 19 14.04 -13.33 -33.00
N THR A 20 14.80 -12.32 -33.40
CA THR A 20 16.04 -11.91 -32.72
C THR A 20 15.71 -11.32 -31.34
N PRO A 21 16.68 -11.26 -30.41
CA PRO A 21 16.48 -10.61 -29.11
C PRO A 21 15.98 -9.17 -29.22
N GLU A 22 16.46 -8.41 -30.21
CA GLU A 22 16.10 -7.02 -30.45
C GLU A 22 14.64 -6.89 -30.89
N GLU A 23 14.21 -7.70 -31.86
CA GLU A 23 12.82 -7.77 -32.33
C GLU A 23 11.88 -8.26 -31.23
N GLY A 24 12.29 -9.29 -30.47
CA GLY A 24 11.53 -9.82 -29.34
C GLY A 24 11.30 -8.76 -28.27
N ASN A 25 12.32 -7.97 -27.93
CA ASN A 25 12.21 -6.87 -26.98
C ASN A 25 11.23 -5.79 -27.46
N TYR A 26 11.30 -5.43 -28.75
CA TYR A 26 10.34 -4.50 -29.35
C TYR A 26 8.91 -5.02 -29.23
N VAL A 27 8.65 -6.27 -29.65
CA VAL A 27 7.32 -6.89 -29.57
C VAL A 27 6.80 -6.95 -28.13
N LEU A 28 7.65 -7.30 -27.16
CA LEU A 28 7.26 -7.30 -25.75
C LEU A 28 6.84 -5.90 -25.26
N ARG A 29 7.60 -4.86 -25.61
CA ARG A 29 7.27 -3.47 -25.23
C ARG A 29 5.99 -2.99 -25.88
N GLU A 30 5.77 -3.24 -27.16
CA GLU A 30 4.53 -2.84 -27.84
C GLU A 30 3.30 -3.54 -27.24
N ILE A 31 3.39 -4.83 -26.91
CA ILE A 31 2.29 -5.56 -26.29
C ILE A 31 2.05 -5.10 -24.84
N HIS A 32 3.11 -4.69 -24.12
CA HIS A 32 3.06 -4.32 -22.71
C HIS A 32 2.64 -2.86 -22.49
N GLU A 33 3.26 -1.92 -23.22
CA GLU A 33 3.20 -0.45 -23.04
C GLU A 33 2.71 0.30 -24.28
N GLY A 34 2.50 -0.38 -25.41
CA GLY A 34 2.01 0.27 -26.63
C GLY A 34 0.60 0.84 -26.49
N ILE A 35 0.04 1.38 -27.58
CA ILE A 35 -1.27 2.05 -27.59
C ILE A 35 -2.40 1.17 -27.01
N CYS A 36 -2.31 -0.15 -27.23
CA CYS A 36 -3.24 -1.15 -26.69
C CYS A 36 -2.60 -2.01 -25.58
N GLY A 37 -1.56 -1.49 -24.93
CA GLY A 37 -0.83 -2.11 -23.83
C GLY A 37 -1.71 -2.24 -22.59
N ASN A 38 -1.60 -3.38 -21.91
CA ASN A 38 -2.41 -3.69 -20.74
C ASN A 38 -1.58 -4.13 -19.53
N HIS A 39 -0.29 -3.76 -19.51
CA HIS A 39 0.62 -3.98 -18.37
C HIS A 39 0.62 -5.42 -17.82
N LEU A 40 0.54 -6.40 -18.72
CA LEU A 40 0.51 -7.82 -18.36
C LEU A 40 1.75 -8.24 -17.58
N GLY A 41 1.56 -9.07 -16.55
CA GLY A 41 2.66 -9.78 -15.90
C GLY A 41 3.44 -10.68 -16.88
N GLY A 42 4.73 -10.92 -16.62
CA GLY A 42 5.63 -11.47 -17.64
C GLY A 42 5.22 -12.83 -18.21
N LYS A 43 4.66 -13.73 -17.40
CA LYS A 43 4.09 -15.01 -17.89
C LYS A 43 2.93 -14.79 -18.88
N ALA A 44 2.03 -13.86 -18.58
CA ALA A 44 0.89 -13.55 -19.44
C ALA A 44 1.33 -12.81 -20.72
N LEU A 45 2.33 -11.93 -20.60
CA LEU A 45 2.96 -11.24 -21.72
C LEU A 45 3.61 -12.22 -22.70
N ALA A 46 4.48 -13.12 -22.23
CA ALA A 46 5.10 -14.15 -23.05
C ALA A 46 4.06 -15.06 -23.71
N GLY A 47 3.02 -15.46 -22.97
CA GLY A 47 1.90 -16.23 -23.53
C GLY A 47 1.12 -15.49 -24.62
N LYS A 48 0.96 -14.17 -24.51
CA LYS A 48 0.30 -13.34 -25.53
C LYS A 48 1.18 -13.24 -26.78
N SER A 49 2.49 -13.03 -26.64
CA SER A 49 3.44 -13.03 -27.77
C SER A 49 3.45 -14.37 -28.52
N LEU A 50 3.43 -15.50 -27.80
CA LEU A 50 3.30 -16.83 -28.39
C LEU A 50 2.01 -16.98 -29.20
N ARG A 51 0.86 -16.55 -28.65
CA ARG A 51 -0.43 -16.60 -29.34
C ARG A 51 -0.52 -15.68 -30.55
N GLN A 52 0.31 -14.64 -30.61
CA GLN A 52 0.46 -13.77 -31.79
C GLN A 52 1.40 -14.34 -32.85
N GLY A 53 2.01 -15.50 -32.61
CA GLY A 53 2.83 -16.19 -33.61
C GLY A 53 4.33 -15.92 -33.49
N PHE A 54 4.81 -15.32 -32.39
CA PHE A 54 6.24 -15.04 -32.21
C PHE A 54 6.90 -16.01 -31.24
N TYR A 55 8.17 -16.33 -31.48
CA TYR A 55 8.97 -17.18 -30.61
C TYR A 55 10.43 -16.76 -30.55
N TRP A 56 11.04 -16.85 -29.37
CA TRP A 56 12.49 -16.88 -29.21
C TRP A 56 12.83 -17.60 -27.88
N PRO A 57 14.04 -18.16 -27.72
CA PRO A 57 14.36 -19.05 -26.59
C PRO A 57 14.21 -18.42 -25.20
N THR A 58 14.56 -17.14 -25.05
CA THR A 58 14.59 -16.42 -23.76
C THR A 58 13.32 -15.65 -23.44
N MET A 59 12.26 -15.78 -24.26
CA MET A 59 11.09 -14.89 -24.21
C MET A 59 10.40 -14.76 -22.86
N LEU A 60 10.38 -15.83 -22.06
CA LEU A 60 9.78 -15.79 -20.73
C LEU A 60 10.62 -14.95 -19.76
N GLY A 61 11.95 -15.09 -19.83
CA GLY A 61 12.89 -14.28 -19.05
C GLY A 61 12.82 -12.82 -19.46
N ASP A 62 12.84 -12.57 -20.77
CA ASP A 62 12.78 -11.21 -21.33
C ASP A 62 11.45 -10.52 -20.98
N ALA A 63 10.33 -11.25 -21.03
CA ALA A 63 9.03 -10.73 -20.63
C ALA A 63 8.98 -10.36 -19.13
N HIS A 64 9.58 -11.16 -18.25
CA HIS A 64 9.70 -10.79 -16.84
C HIS A 64 10.57 -9.54 -16.65
N GLU A 65 11.67 -9.44 -17.40
CA GLU A 65 12.58 -8.29 -17.28
C GLU A 65 11.92 -6.99 -17.77
N VAL A 66 11.12 -7.03 -18.84
CA VAL A 66 10.32 -5.88 -19.31
C VAL A 66 9.36 -5.41 -18.21
N VAL A 67 8.58 -6.31 -17.61
CA VAL A 67 7.62 -5.97 -16.55
C VAL A 67 8.32 -5.46 -15.29
N LYS A 68 9.48 -6.03 -14.95
CA LYS A 68 10.30 -5.62 -13.81
C LYS A 68 10.84 -4.19 -13.97
N ARG A 69 11.17 -3.79 -15.20
CA ARG A 69 11.66 -2.44 -15.52
C ARG A 69 10.53 -1.42 -15.73
N CYS A 70 9.31 -1.87 -15.99
CA CYS A 70 8.15 -1.00 -16.21
C CYS A 70 7.79 -0.24 -14.93
N ARG A 71 8.05 1.08 -14.93
CA ARG A 71 7.74 1.97 -13.80
C ARG A 71 6.27 1.90 -13.38
N ALA A 72 5.35 1.93 -14.34
CA ALA A 72 3.91 1.86 -14.07
C ALA A 72 3.54 0.55 -13.35
N CYS A 73 4.12 -0.59 -13.76
CA CYS A 73 3.90 -1.85 -13.06
C CYS A 73 4.51 -1.87 -11.65
N GLN A 74 5.68 -1.27 -11.45
CA GLN A 74 6.33 -1.23 -10.12
C GLN A 74 5.59 -0.30 -9.15
N GLU A 75 5.08 0.84 -9.62
CA GLU A 75 4.36 1.80 -8.79
C GLU A 75 2.94 1.33 -8.43
N HIS A 76 2.29 0.58 -9.32
CA HIS A 76 0.90 0.14 -9.16
C HIS A 76 0.77 -1.36 -8.83
N ALA A 77 1.87 -2.01 -8.43
CA ALA A 77 1.83 -3.40 -8.01
C ALA A 77 0.97 -3.57 -6.74
N ASN A 78 0.14 -4.61 -6.70
CA ASN A 78 -0.73 -4.91 -5.55
C ASN A 78 0.04 -5.23 -4.25
N VAL A 79 1.35 -5.51 -4.34
CA VAL A 79 2.19 -5.85 -3.19
C VAL A 79 3.33 -4.85 -3.12
N ASN A 80 3.29 -4.01 -2.08
CA ASN A 80 4.36 -3.09 -1.76
C ASN A 80 5.52 -3.92 -1.16
N HIS A 81 6.56 -4.19 -1.95
CA HIS A 81 7.75 -4.94 -1.50
C HIS A 81 8.70 -4.09 -0.62
N GLN A 82 8.22 -2.97 -0.08
CA GLN A 82 9.00 -2.21 0.89
C GLN A 82 9.24 -3.07 2.13
N PRO A 83 10.48 -3.13 2.64
CA PRO A 83 10.74 -3.81 3.89
C PRO A 83 9.86 -3.21 4.99
N ALA A 84 9.31 -4.07 5.86
CA ALA A 84 8.59 -3.60 7.02
C ALA A 84 9.47 -2.61 7.80
N ALA A 85 8.95 -1.41 8.06
CA ALA A 85 9.68 -0.44 8.86
C ALA A 85 10.02 -1.06 10.22
N LEU A 86 11.25 -0.83 10.69
CA LEU A 86 11.71 -1.35 11.97
C LEU A 86 10.85 -0.77 13.10
N MET A 87 9.92 -1.56 13.63
CA MET A 87 9.15 -1.16 14.81
C MET A 87 10.08 -1.20 16.03
N ARG A 88 10.34 -0.05 16.63
CA ARG A 88 11.06 0.01 17.91
C ARG A 88 10.08 -0.31 19.04
N PRO A 89 10.31 -1.36 19.84
CA PRO A 89 9.49 -1.59 21.02
C PRO A 89 9.67 -0.41 21.98
N LEU A 90 8.54 0.15 22.41
CA LEU A 90 8.52 1.14 23.49
C LEU A 90 8.74 0.43 24.81
N GLU A 91 9.91 0.60 25.39
CA GLU A 91 10.21 0.13 26.74
C GLU A 91 9.75 1.19 27.74
N SER A 92 8.74 0.87 28.55
CA SER A 92 8.40 1.64 29.74
C SER A 92 8.98 0.93 30.96
N PRO A 93 9.98 1.48 31.66
CA PRO A 93 10.64 0.79 32.77
C PRO A 93 9.79 0.79 34.05
N CYS A 94 8.79 1.67 34.16
CA CYS A 94 8.00 1.88 35.37
C CYS A 94 6.49 1.92 35.06
N PRO A 95 5.63 1.43 35.98
CA PRO A 95 4.18 1.64 35.92
C PRO A 95 3.80 3.12 35.74
N PHE A 96 2.85 3.40 34.86
CA PHE A 96 2.23 4.72 34.66
C PHE A 96 3.17 5.84 34.18
N ASP A 97 4.40 5.52 33.81
CA ASP A 97 5.41 6.48 33.34
C ASP A 97 5.17 6.89 31.87
N GLN A 98 4.65 5.98 31.05
CA GLN A 98 4.38 6.22 29.64
C GLN A 98 3.01 5.69 29.22
N TRP A 99 2.23 6.53 28.54
CA TRP A 99 0.90 6.16 28.08
C TRP A 99 0.79 6.29 26.56
N GLY A 100 0.23 5.27 25.91
CA GLY A 100 -0.22 5.34 24.52
C GLY A 100 -1.67 5.81 24.48
N ILE A 101 -2.00 6.78 23.63
CA ILE A 101 -3.36 7.32 23.49
C ILE A 101 -3.83 7.22 22.06
N ASP A 102 -5.07 6.76 21.91
CA ASP A 102 -5.72 6.62 20.63
C ASP A 102 -7.17 7.11 20.65
N LEU A 103 -7.67 7.49 19.48
CA LEU A 103 -9.05 7.94 19.26
C LEU A 103 -9.72 7.03 18.26
N VAL A 104 -10.73 6.30 18.71
CA VAL A 104 -11.50 5.40 17.87
C VAL A 104 -12.79 6.09 17.42
N GLY A 105 -13.05 6.09 16.10
CA GLY A 105 -14.35 6.44 15.55
C GLY A 105 -14.30 7.05 14.14
N PRO A 106 -15.45 7.48 13.60
CA PRO A 106 -16.77 7.48 14.25
C PRO A 106 -17.40 6.07 14.37
N LEU A 107 -17.92 5.76 15.55
CA LEU A 107 -18.69 4.55 15.88
C LEU A 107 -20.20 4.81 15.75
N PRO A 108 -21.04 3.76 15.69
CA PRO A 108 -22.49 3.91 15.80
C PRO A 108 -22.88 4.77 16.99
N GLN A 109 -23.77 5.72 16.78
CA GLN A 109 -24.08 6.74 17.75
C GLN A 109 -24.75 6.15 19.00
N ALA A 110 -24.14 6.36 20.15
CA ALA A 110 -24.70 6.02 21.46
C ALA A 110 -25.46 7.21 22.08
N THR A 111 -26.05 6.97 23.25
CA THR A 111 -26.74 7.99 24.05
C THR A 111 -25.85 9.22 24.26
N GLY A 112 -26.43 10.42 24.12
CA GLY A 112 -25.71 11.68 24.24
C GLY A 112 -24.83 12.05 23.04
N GLN A 113 -25.16 11.52 21.85
CA GLN A 113 -24.44 11.77 20.59
C GLN A 113 -22.96 11.33 20.62
N ARG A 114 -22.62 10.41 21.53
CA ARG A 114 -21.26 9.88 21.66
C ARG A 114 -20.98 8.90 20.53
N LYS A 115 -19.95 9.22 19.74
CA LYS A 115 -19.56 8.46 18.55
C LYS A 115 -18.06 8.26 18.44
N PHE A 116 -17.29 8.70 19.42
CA PHE A 116 -15.87 8.45 19.49
C PHE A 116 -15.53 7.82 20.84
N LEU A 117 -14.41 7.12 20.92
CA LEU A 117 -13.85 6.58 22.14
C LEU A 117 -12.41 7.06 22.26
N ILE A 118 -12.08 7.78 23.33
CA ILE A 118 -10.68 8.00 23.69
C ILE A 118 -10.22 6.85 24.56
N VAL A 119 -9.05 6.30 24.25
CA VAL A 119 -8.43 5.21 24.99
C VAL A 119 -7.00 5.60 25.33
N ALA A 120 -6.59 5.39 26.57
CA ALA A 120 -5.22 5.49 27.01
C ALA A 120 -4.77 4.18 27.65
N VAL A 121 -3.59 3.71 27.27
CA VAL A 121 -3.01 2.46 27.76
C VAL A 121 -1.64 2.73 28.34
N ASP A 122 -1.42 2.38 29.61
CA ASP A 122 -0.09 2.41 30.21
C ASP A 122 0.79 1.33 29.58
N TYR A 123 1.99 1.71 29.12
CA TYR A 123 2.85 0.78 28.40
C TYR A 123 3.44 -0.32 29.28
N PHE A 124 3.61 -0.10 30.58
CA PHE A 124 4.17 -1.10 31.49
C PHE A 124 3.10 -2.10 31.98
N THR A 125 2.08 -1.59 32.68
CA THR A 125 1.03 -2.42 33.30
C THR A 125 -0.01 -2.91 32.33
N LYS A 126 -0.08 -2.31 31.13
CA LYS A 126 -1.19 -2.48 30.17
C LYS A 126 -2.55 -2.06 30.73
N TRP A 127 -2.58 -1.24 31.79
CA TRP A 127 -3.80 -0.66 32.33
C TRP A 127 -4.48 0.24 31.30
N VAL A 128 -5.81 0.17 31.21
CA VAL A 128 -6.59 0.89 30.20
C VAL A 128 -7.56 1.87 30.85
N GLU A 129 -7.53 3.11 30.40
CA GLU A 129 -8.56 4.12 30.66
C GLU A 129 -9.28 4.44 29.35
N ALA A 130 -10.61 4.46 29.36
CA ALA A 130 -11.39 4.75 28.15
C ALA A 130 -12.64 5.57 28.45
N GLU A 131 -12.98 6.52 27.56
CA GLU A 131 -14.16 7.37 27.72
C GLU A 131 -14.84 7.66 26.37
N PRO A 132 -16.17 7.55 26.28
CA PRO A 132 -16.88 7.88 25.06
C PRO A 132 -17.03 9.41 24.90
N LEU A 133 -16.71 9.93 23.72
CA LEU A 133 -16.78 11.34 23.36
C LEU A 133 -17.84 11.61 22.28
N ALA A 134 -18.56 12.72 22.40
CA ALA A 134 -19.45 13.22 21.34
C ALA A 134 -18.67 13.90 20.21
N LYS A 135 -17.59 14.60 20.56
CA LYS A 135 -16.70 15.31 19.64
C LYS A 135 -15.26 15.13 20.07
N ILE A 136 -14.38 14.90 19.09
CA ILE A 136 -12.94 14.99 19.29
C ILE A 136 -12.57 16.48 19.37
N SER A 137 -12.12 16.91 20.54
CA SER A 137 -11.59 18.26 20.73
C SER A 137 -10.50 18.24 21.78
N GLU A 138 -9.56 19.18 21.69
CA GLU A 138 -8.46 19.34 22.64
C GLU A 138 -8.96 19.43 24.09
N LYS A 139 -10.03 20.18 24.34
CA LYS A 139 -10.63 20.33 25.67
C LYS A 139 -11.08 19.00 26.27
N GLU A 140 -11.71 18.14 25.46
CA GLU A 140 -12.16 16.82 25.91
C GLU A 140 -10.96 15.88 26.16
N VAL A 141 -9.92 15.95 25.33
CA VAL A 141 -8.69 15.17 25.51
C VAL A 141 -7.96 15.59 26.80
N ILE A 142 -7.76 16.89 27.02
CA ILE A 142 -7.12 17.42 28.24
C ILE A 142 -7.94 17.03 29.47
N LYS A 143 -9.26 17.14 29.42
CA LYS A 143 -10.15 16.74 30.52
C LYS A 143 -10.02 15.25 30.84
N PHE A 144 -10.00 14.40 29.82
CA PHE A 144 -9.77 12.97 29.98
C PHE A 144 -8.41 12.68 30.62
N LEU A 145 -7.34 13.27 30.10
CA LEU A 145 -5.97 13.12 30.62
C LEU A 145 -5.85 13.54 32.07
N TRP A 146 -6.37 14.72 32.40
CA TRP A 146 -6.28 15.27 33.75
C TRP A 146 -7.01 14.38 34.75
N ARG A 147 -8.27 14.01 34.43
CA ARG A 147 -9.12 13.25 35.35
C ARG A 147 -8.68 11.80 35.49
N ASN A 148 -8.39 11.13 34.37
CA ASN A 148 -8.22 9.68 34.36
C ASN A 148 -6.75 9.26 34.48
N ILE A 149 -5.80 10.15 34.15
CA ILE A 149 -4.36 9.86 34.27
C ILE A 149 -3.73 10.68 35.38
N VAL A 150 -3.69 12.01 35.24
CA VAL A 150 -2.89 12.87 36.14
C VAL A 150 -3.36 12.82 37.59
N CYS A 151 -4.67 12.99 37.82
CA CYS A 151 -5.23 12.99 39.17
C CYS A 151 -5.18 11.62 39.87
N ARG A 152 -4.99 10.52 39.12
CA ARG A 152 -5.08 9.15 39.66
C ARG A 152 -3.71 8.49 39.80
N PHE A 153 -2.83 8.69 38.82
CA PHE A 153 -1.55 8.00 38.72
C PHE A 153 -0.35 8.96 38.75
N GLY A 154 -0.60 10.27 38.75
CA GLY A 154 0.43 11.30 38.67
C GLY A 154 0.74 11.74 37.24
N ILE A 155 1.69 12.66 37.12
CA ILE A 155 2.08 13.23 35.81
C ILE A 155 2.95 12.20 35.07
N PRO A 156 2.50 11.69 33.90
CA PRO A 156 3.31 10.76 33.12
C PRO A 156 4.52 11.49 32.54
N ARG A 157 5.63 10.78 32.35
CA ARG A 157 6.81 11.32 31.68
C ARG A 157 6.58 11.48 30.18
N ALA A 158 5.81 10.57 29.57
CA ALA A 158 5.49 10.65 28.15
C ALA A 158 4.07 10.22 27.84
N ILE A 159 3.44 10.94 26.91
CA ILE A 159 2.19 10.55 26.27
C ILE A 159 2.48 10.42 24.78
N ILE A 160 2.17 9.26 24.21
CA ILE A 160 2.41 8.93 22.82
C ILE A 160 1.07 8.81 22.13
N SER A 161 0.81 9.64 21.13
CA SER A 161 -0.44 9.61 20.38
C SER A 161 -0.22 9.06 18.98
N THR A 162 -1.05 8.10 18.57
CA THR A 162 -1.14 7.64 17.18
C THR A 162 -2.24 8.41 16.47
N MET A 163 -2.27 9.74 16.62
CA MET A 163 -3.22 10.56 15.86
C MET A 163 -2.70 10.70 14.43
N GLU A 164 -2.98 9.73 13.56
CA GLU A 164 -3.12 9.98 12.13
C GLU A 164 -4.41 10.79 11.92
N LEU A 165 -4.37 12.08 12.23
CA LEU A 165 -5.29 13.02 11.63
C LEU A 165 -4.99 13.01 10.13
N ASN A 166 -5.88 12.38 9.36
CA ASN A 166 -5.92 12.41 7.90
C ASN A 166 -5.59 13.81 7.36
N SER A 167 -4.33 14.07 7.01
CA SER A 167 -3.87 15.32 6.42
C SER A 167 -4.23 15.44 4.93
N ARG A 168 -5.13 14.59 4.42
CA ARG A 168 -5.70 14.70 3.05
C ARG A 168 -6.92 15.61 2.95
N ALA A 169 -6.94 16.71 3.71
CA ALA A 169 -8.00 17.72 3.61
C ALA A 169 -7.45 19.13 3.33
N THR A 170 -6.39 19.26 2.53
CA THR A 170 -6.02 20.53 1.87
C THR A 170 -5.40 20.24 0.49
N ASN A 171 -6.17 19.66 -0.43
CA ASN A 171 -5.97 19.95 -1.87
C ASN A 171 -7.22 19.58 -2.67
N SER A 172 -8.29 20.34 -2.47
CA SER A 172 -9.37 20.43 -3.45
C SER A 172 -9.92 21.85 -3.43
N ARG A 173 -9.36 22.72 -4.26
CA ARG A 173 -9.98 23.94 -4.79
C ARG A 173 -8.97 24.60 -5.74
N ASN A 174 -9.03 24.23 -7.01
CA ASN A 174 -9.34 25.14 -8.11
C ASN A 174 -9.06 24.44 -9.45
N GLY A 175 -10.10 23.73 -9.91
CA GLY A 175 -10.33 23.43 -11.31
C GLY A 175 -11.77 23.81 -11.62
N ALA A 176 -11.96 25.03 -12.12
CA ALA A 176 -13.12 25.43 -12.93
C ALA A 176 -12.75 26.74 -13.66
N LYS A 177 -12.58 26.66 -14.99
CA LYS A 177 -13.38 27.38 -16.02
C LYS A 177 -13.05 28.90 -16.07
N ASP A 178 -12.58 29.50 -17.15
CA ASP A 178 -12.65 29.24 -18.60
C ASP A 178 -11.33 29.56 -19.32
#